data_AF-A0A928S751-F1
#
_entry.id   AF-A0A928S751-F1
#
_cell.length_a   1.000
_cell.length_b   1.000
_cell.length_c   1.000
_cell.angle_alpha   90.00
_cell.angle_beta   90.00
_cell.angle_gamma   90.00
#
_symmetry.space_group_name_H-M   'P 1'
#
loop_
_entity.id
_entity.type
_entity.pdbx_description
1 polymer ?
#
loop_
_entity_poly.entity_id
_entity_poly.type
_entity_poly.pdbx_seq_one_letter_code
_entity_poly.pdbx_strand_id
1 'polypeptide(L)'
;MPPYGPEIYLYDNGRITQITHNDIPDDFPVINDAGDMAWIRYVPELDRVQLVFLRDGVETIVDEAWALTGVEINSSGHLVWSHYFDGNCNWDLRVMFWNGSQVTQITPPDEYYDQSPAINDLDDIVWTHMNVCVTPWTGRIQAFWDQQIVDLPSVDSQEQGSDISNSRHLVPDQA
;
A
#
# COMPACT_ATOMS: atom_id res chain seq x y z
N MET A 1 -29.92 3.12 14.25
CA MET A 1 -28.73 3.96 13.97
C MET A 1 -28.47 3.81 12.49
N PRO A 2 -28.21 4.89 11.74
CA PRO A 2 -28.02 4.75 10.31
C PRO A 2 -26.67 4.04 10.04
N PRO A 3 -26.59 3.07 9.12
CA PRO A 3 -25.40 2.27 8.93
C PRO A 3 -24.52 2.96 7.89
N TYR A 4 -23.64 3.87 8.27
CA TYR A 4 -22.82 4.55 7.26
C TYR A 4 -21.40 4.72 7.77
N GLY A 5 -20.60 3.68 7.57
CA GLY A 5 -19.18 3.87 7.36
C GLY A 5 -18.94 4.65 6.06
N PRO A 6 -17.70 5.13 5.82
CA PRO A 6 -17.27 5.59 4.51
C PRO A 6 -17.58 4.55 3.42
N GLU A 7 -17.91 5.06 2.24
CA GLU A 7 -18.30 4.29 1.06
C GLU A 7 -17.57 4.85 -0.16
N ILE A 8 -17.28 4.00 -1.14
CA ILE A 8 -16.50 4.35 -2.33
C ILE A 8 -17.44 4.74 -3.47
N TYR A 9 -17.13 5.89 -4.08
CA TYR A 9 -17.84 6.42 -5.23
C TYR A 9 -16.86 6.67 -6.39
N LEU A 10 -17.23 6.21 -7.58
CA LEU A 10 -16.50 6.46 -8.82
C LEU A 10 -17.15 7.62 -9.58
N TYR A 11 -16.36 8.62 -9.93
CA TYR A 11 -16.73 9.62 -10.93
C TYR A 11 -16.14 9.23 -12.28
N ASP A 12 -17.01 8.93 -13.25
CA ASP A 12 -16.62 8.63 -14.62
C ASP A 12 -17.55 9.32 -15.62
N ASN A 13 -16.96 9.98 -16.62
CA ASN A 13 -17.68 10.60 -17.74
C ASN A 13 -18.89 11.47 -17.34
N GLY A 14 -18.75 12.25 -16.26
CA GLY A 14 -19.82 13.13 -15.77
C GLY A 14 -20.87 12.45 -14.88
N ARG A 15 -20.69 11.17 -14.55
CA ARG A 15 -21.59 10.39 -13.69
C ARG A 15 -20.87 9.94 -12.42
N ILE A 16 -21.55 10.03 -11.29
CA ILE A 16 -21.13 9.41 -10.03
C ILE A 16 -21.87 8.07 -9.89
N THR A 17 -21.13 7.01 -9.62
CA THR A 17 -21.65 5.67 -9.33
C THR A 17 -21.12 5.22 -7.98
N GLN A 18 -22.01 4.73 -7.11
CA GLN A 18 -21.62 4.13 -5.85
C GLN A 18 -21.09 2.71 -6.11
N ILE A 19 -19.85 2.44 -5.68
CA ILE A 19 -19.17 1.16 -5.89
C ILE A 19 -19.49 0.21 -4.74
N THR A 20 -19.35 0.68 -3.51
CA THR A 20 -19.67 -0.07 -2.30
C THR A 20 -20.97 0.46 -1.71
N HIS A 21 -21.86 -0.45 -1.29
CA HIS A 21 -23.14 -0.12 -0.67
C HIS A 21 -23.53 -1.17 0.34
N ASN A 22 -22.94 -1.10 1.53
CA ASN A 22 -23.08 -2.12 2.56
C ASN A 22 -22.86 -1.50 3.97
N ASP A 23 -22.87 -2.33 5.03
CA ASP A 23 -22.73 -1.85 6.41
C ASP A 23 -21.26 -1.86 6.91
N ILE A 24 -20.29 -2.08 6.01
CA ILE A 24 -18.85 -2.19 6.24
C ILE A 24 -18.19 -0.88 5.78
N PRO A 25 -17.41 -0.20 6.63
CA PRO A 25 -16.59 0.94 6.23
C PRO A 25 -15.57 0.57 5.15
N ASP A 26 -15.60 1.27 4.01
CA ASP A 26 -14.67 1.13 2.89
C ASP A 26 -13.85 2.44 2.73
N ASP A 27 -12.53 2.36 2.94
CA ASP A 27 -11.59 3.50 3.03
C ASP A 27 -10.38 3.34 2.09
N PHE A 28 -9.69 4.46 1.84
CA PHE A 28 -8.44 4.52 1.06
C PHE A 28 -8.53 3.88 -0.34
N PRO A 29 -9.49 4.29 -1.19
CA PRO A 29 -9.59 3.74 -2.54
C PRO A 29 -8.42 4.19 -3.42
N VAL A 30 -7.90 3.28 -4.22
CA VAL A 30 -6.99 3.53 -5.35
C VAL A 30 -7.58 2.95 -6.63
N ILE A 31 -7.22 3.52 -7.78
CA ILE A 31 -7.73 3.13 -9.09
C ILE A 31 -6.64 3.27 -10.16
N ASN A 32 -6.58 2.34 -11.11
CA ASN A 32 -5.68 2.42 -12.27
C ASN A 32 -6.43 2.86 -13.55
N ASP A 33 -5.68 3.10 -14.64
CA ASP A 33 -6.24 3.52 -15.93
C ASP A 33 -7.17 2.47 -16.60
N ALA A 34 -7.10 1.20 -16.19
CA ALA A 34 -8.01 0.15 -16.65
C ALA A 34 -9.35 0.17 -15.89
N GLY A 35 -9.46 0.96 -14.81
CA GLY A 35 -10.62 1.00 -13.94
C GLY A 35 -10.63 -0.10 -12.87
N ASP A 36 -9.53 -0.85 -12.72
CA ASP A 36 -9.37 -1.73 -11.56
C ASP A 36 -9.22 -0.87 -10.32
N MET A 37 -9.85 -1.31 -9.23
CA MET A 37 -9.84 -0.57 -7.96
C MET A 37 -9.34 -1.47 -6.83
N ALA A 38 -8.73 -0.85 -5.82
CA ALA A 38 -8.46 -1.51 -4.55
C ALA A 38 -8.76 -0.56 -3.38
N TRP A 39 -9.09 -1.12 -2.22
CA TRP A 39 -9.37 -0.35 -1.02
C TRP A 39 -9.22 -1.21 0.23
N ILE A 40 -9.23 -0.56 1.40
CA ILE A 40 -9.20 -1.22 2.69
C ILE A 40 -10.58 -1.12 3.31
N ARG A 41 -11.10 -2.23 3.85
CA ARG A 41 -12.35 -2.22 4.61
C ARG A 41 -12.18 -2.80 6.00
N TYR A 42 -12.88 -2.25 6.99
CA TYR A 42 -12.86 -2.76 8.36
C TYR A 42 -14.04 -3.70 8.60
N VAL A 43 -13.78 -4.98 8.89
CA VAL A 43 -14.79 -6.02 9.12
C VAL A 43 -15.00 -6.23 10.63
N PRO A 44 -16.07 -5.66 11.23
CA PRO A 44 -16.24 -5.67 12.68
C PRO A 44 -16.40 -7.07 13.28
N GLU A 45 -16.96 -8.02 12.53
CA GLU A 45 -17.15 -9.41 12.98
C GLU A 45 -15.83 -10.16 13.15
N LEU A 46 -14.78 -9.71 12.46
CA LEU A 46 -13.44 -10.31 12.52
C LEU A 46 -12.46 -9.50 13.37
N ASP A 47 -12.81 -8.25 13.70
CA ASP A 47 -11.89 -7.27 14.30
C ASP A 47 -10.61 -7.11 13.45
N ARG A 48 -10.81 -7.05 12.12
CA ARG A 48 -9.73 -7.03 11.11
C ARG A 48 -10.05 -6.09 9.97
N VAL A 49 -9.02 -5.71 9.23
CA VAL A 49 -9.15 -5.04 7.94
C VAL A 49 -8.86 -6.01 6.79
N GLN A 50 -9.52 -5.79 5.67
CA GLN A 50 -9.31 -6.54 4.43
C GLN A 50 -8.87 -5.60 3.32
N LEU A 51 -7.86 -6.00 2.54
CA LEU A 51 -7.53 -5.38 1.25
C LEU A 51 -8.38 -6.04 0.18
N VAL A 52 -9.26 -5.25 -0.44
CA VAL A 52 -10.17 -5.69 -1.50
C VAL A 52 -9.65 -5.20 -2.83
N PHE A 53 -9.69 -6.07 -3.83
CA PHE A 53 -9.42 -5.76 -5.24
C PHE A 53 -10.68 -5.99 -6.07
N LEU A 54 -11.03 -5.04 -6.93
CA LEU A 54 -12.19 -5.09 -7.81
C LEU A 54 -11.76 -4.99 -9.27
N ARG A 55 -12.08 -6.04 -10.03
CA ARG A 55 -11.87 -6.09 -11.49
C ARG A 55 -13.11 -6.68 -12.15
N ASP A 56 -13.59 -6.04 -13.21
CA ASP A 56 -14.78 -6.47 -13.96
C ASP A 56 -16.02 -6.75 -13.08
N GLY A 57 -16.17 -6.00 -11.99
CA GLY A 57 -17.27 -6.15 -11.04
C GLY A 57 -17.12 -7.34 -10.07
N VAL A 58 -15.96 -7.99 -10.03
CA VAL A 58 -15.67 -9.12 -9.12
C VAL A 58 -14.70 -8.66 -8.03
N GLU A 59 -15.15 -8.75 -6.77
CA GLU A 59 -14.30 -8.52 -5.59
C GLU A 59 -13.43 -9.75 -5.28
N THR A 60 -12.17 -9.50 -4.96
CA THR A 60 -11.20 -10.47 -4.43
C THR A 60 -10.61 -9.93 -3.13
N ILE A 61 -10.58 -10.75 -2.08
CA ILE A 61 -9.85 -10.42 -0.85
C ILE A 61 -8.40 -10.81 -1.06
N VAL A 62 -7.53 -9.80 -1.10
CA VAL A 62 -6.10 -9.97 -1.37
C VAL A 62 -5.33 -10.27 -0.08
N ASP A 63 -5.66 -9.55 0.99
CA ASP A 63 -5.02 -9.70 2.30
C ASP A 63 -6.02 -9.40 3.42
N GLU A 64 -5.75 -9.94 4.61
CA GLU A 64 -6.54 -9.71 5.82
C GLU A 64 -5.61 -9.64 7.05
N ALA A 65 -5.61 -8.50 7.73
CA ALA A 65 -4.71 -8.22 8.85
C ALA A 65 -5.39 -7.36 9.92
N TRP A 66 -4.68 -7.10 11.02
CA TRP A 66 -5.12 -6.14 12.03
C TRP A 66 -5.12 -4.71 11.52
N ALA A 67 -4.13 -4.37 10.71
CA ALA A 67 -4.03 -3.08 10.04
C ALA A 67 -3.27 -3.24 8.72
N LEU A 68 -3.64 -2.44 7.75
CA LEU A 68 -3.05 -2.33 6.42
C LEU A 68 -3.00 -0.83 6.08
N THR A 69 -2.04 -0.40 5.28
CA THR A 69 -1.95 1.00 4.84
C THR A 69 -1.15 1.15 3.54
N GLY A 70 -1.20 2.33 2.92
CA GLY A 70 -0.39 2.68 1.76
C GLY A 70 -0.60 1.74 0.58
N VAL A 71 -1.85 1.42 0.25
CA VAL A 71 -2.18 0.59 -0.92
C VAL A 71 -1.94 1.41 -2.17
N GLU A 72 -1.24 0.83 -3.14
CA GLU A 72 -1.02 1.38 -4.48
C GLU A 72 -1.26 0.29 -5.53
N ILE A 73 -1.65 0.71 -6.74
CA ILE A 73 -2.01 -0.17 -7.86
C ILE A 73 -1.38 0.31 -9.17
N ASN A 74 -0.82 -0.62 -9.97
CA ASN A 74 -0.31 -0.30 -11.30
C ASN A 74 -1.28 -0.67 -12.43
N SER A 75 -0.92 -0.36 -13.69
CA SER A 75 -1.77 -0.63 -14.87
C SER A 75 -2.06 -2.12 -15.14
N SER A 76 -1.27 -3.04 -14.57
CA SER A 76 -1.55 -4.49 -14.63
C SER A 76 -2.51 -4.96 -13.55
N GLY A 77 -2.88 -4.05 -12.63
CA GLY A 77 -3.65 -4.32 -11.41
C GLY A 77 -2.88 -5.14 -10.39
N HIS A 78 -1.54 -5.04 -10.40
CA HIS A 78 -0.73 -5.53 -9.30
C HIS A 78 -0.78 -4.51 -8.17
N LEU A 79 -0.72 -5.01 -6.93
CA LEU A 79 -0.86 -4.19 -5.74
C LEU A 79 0.41 -4.22 -4.89
N VAL A 80 0.71 -3.09 -4.27
CA VAL A 80 1.67 -3.01 -3.18
C VAL A 80 1.00 -2.34 -1.98
N TRP A 81 1.35 -2.77 -0.76
CA TRP A 81 0.85 -2.18 0.48
C TRP A 81 1.79 -2.43 1.64
N SER A 82 1.61 -1.69 2.73
CA SER A 82 2.26 -1.96 4.01
C SER A 82 1.35 -2.78 4.92
N HIS A 83 1.88 -3.88 5.45
CA HIS A 83 1.21 -4.79 6.38
C HIS A 83 1.81 -4.64 7.79
N TYR A 84 0.94 -4.53 8.80
CA TYR A 84 1.35 -4.35 10.19
C TYR A 84 1.71 -5.67 10.89
N PHE A 85 2.88 -5.69 11.51
CA PHE A 85 3.38 -6.76 12.36
C PHE A 85 3.72 -6.24 13.77
N ASP A 86 3.75 -7.15 14.73
CA ASP A 86 4.30 -6.86 16.05
C ASP A 86 5.82 -6.65 15.94
N GLY A 87 6.29 -5.44 16.25
CA GLY A 87 7.70 -5.10 16.30
C GLY A 87 8.23 -5.02 17.74
N ASN A 88 9.55 -4.96 17.88
CA ASN A 88 10.23 -5.03 19.18
C ASN A 88 10.23 -3.69 19.94
N CYS A 89 10.54 -2.58 19.24
CA CYS A 89 10.62 -1.25 19.85
C CYS A 89 9.36 -0.40 19.61
N ASN A 90 8.63 -0.70 18.53
CA ASN A 90 7.36 -0.12 18.10
C ASN A 90 6.69 -1.15 17.16
N TRP A 91 5.58 -0.84 16.49
CA TRP A 91 5.03 -1.68 15.39
C TRP A 91 6.08 -2.00 14.30
N ASP A 92 5.83 -2.96 13.44
CA ASP A 92 6.66 -3.26 12.27
C ASP A 92 5.76 -3.13 11.03
N LEU A 93 6.25 -2.50 9.97
CA LEU A 93 5.54 -2.39 8.69
C LEU A 93 6.38 -3.08 7.63
N ARG A 94 5.76 -3.99 6.89
CA ARG A 94 6.44 -4.68 5.78
C ARG A 94 5.73 -4.44 4.48
N VAL A 95 6.52 -4.30 3.42
CA VAL A 95 6.00 -4.14 2.07
C VAL A 95 5.59 -5.50 1.53
N MET A 96 4.33 -5.59 1.13
CA MET A 96 3.72 -6.75 0.51
C MET A 96 3.41 -6.44 -0.95
N PHE A 97 3.48 -7.45 -1.81
CA PHE A 97 3.20 -7.35 -3.23
C PHE A 97 2.26 -8.45 -3.69
N TRP A 98 1.24 -8.10 -4.47
CA TRP A 98 0.33 -9.03 -5.11
C TRP A 98 0.43 -8.91 -6.63
N ASN A 99 0.85 -9.99 -7.28
CA ASN A 99 1.06 -10.06 -8.74
C ASN A 99 -0.20 -10.46 -9.53
N GLY A 100 -1.40 -10.22 -8.97
CA GLY A 100 -2.66 -10.70 -9.53
C GLY A 100 -3.02 -12.15 -9.19
N SER A 101 -2.12 -12.91 -8.55
CA SER A 101 -2.38 -14.31 -8.18
C SER A 101 -1.83 -14.72 -6.81
N GLN A 102 -0.70 -14.17 -6.40
CA GLN A 102 0.00 -14.54 -5.18
C GLN A 102 0.46 -13.29 -4.44
N VAL A 103 0.31 -13.32 -3.11
CA VAL A 103 0.90 -12.35 -2.19
C VAL A 103 2.30 -12.79 -1.80
N THR A 104 3.26 -11.86 -1.87
CA THR A 104 4.65 -12.05 -1.46
C THR A 104 5.09 -10.90 -0.57
N GLN A 105 5.75 -11.19 0.56
CA GLN A 105 6.43 -10.18 1.35
C GLN A 105 7.75 -9.80 0.64
N ILE A 106 7.94 -8.51 0.35
CA ILE A 106 9.14 -8.00 -0.32
C ILE A 106 10.23 -7.72 0.70
N THR A 107 9.91 -7.07 1.82
CA THR A 107 10.92 -6.67 2.80
C THR A 107 11.27 -7.79 3.77
N PRO A 108 12.50 -7.83 4.31
CA PRO A 108 12.87 -8.82 5.32
C PRO A 108 12.08 -8.62 6.63
N PRO A 109 11.91 -9.66 7.46
CA PRO A 109 11.30 -9.53 8.78
C PRO A 109 12.32 -9.00 9.80
N ASP A 110 12.66 -7.71 9.69
CA ASP A 110 13.57 -7.02 10.60
C ASP A 110 12.83 -6.02 11.52
N GLU A 111 13.56 -5.14 12.22
CA GLU A 111 12.98 -4.17 13.18
C GLU A 111 12.71 -2.78 12.56
N TYR A 112 12.73 -2.68 11.23
CA TYR A 112 12.53 -1.41 10.53
C TYR A 112 11.08 -1.23 10.09
N TYR A 113 10.70 0.03 9.88
CA TYR A 113 9.41 0.41 9.33
C TYR A 113 9.54 0.59 7.83
N ASP A 114 8.94 -0.32 7.07
CA ASP A 114 8.80 -0.19 5.62
C ASP A 114 7.42 0.37 5.26
N GLN A 115 7.37 1.68 5.03
CA GLN A 115 6.14 2.42 4.83
C GLN A 115 6.10 3.17 3.49
N SER A 116 4.89 3.59 3.13
CA SER A 116 4.61 4.40 1.94
C SER A 116 5.18 3.76 0.67
N PRO A 117 4.82 2.49 0.36
CA PRO A 117 5.28 1.87 -0.85
C PRO A 117 4.63 2.55 -2.06
N ALA A 118 5.38 2.62 -3.16
CA ALA A 118 4.88 3.00 -4.48
C ALA A 118 5.33 1.98 -5.51
N ILE A 119 4.52 1.79 -6.55
CA ILE A 119 4.76 0.81 -7.61
C ILE A 119 4.57 1.46 -8.98
N ASN A 120 5.43 1.13 -9.93
CA ASN A 120 5.26 1.52 -11.34
C ASN A 120 4.70 0.37 -12.21
N ASP A 121 4.50 0.61 -13.50
CA ASP A 121 3.95 -0.38 -14.43
C ASP A 121 4.91 -1.54 -14.78
N LEU A 122 6.15 -1.47 -14.31
CA LEU A 122 7.17 -2.51 -14.48
C LEU A 122 7.31 -3.40 -13.24
N ASP A 123 6.43 -3.25 -12.25
CA ASP A 123 6.53 -3.86 -10.91
C ASP A 123 7.80 -3.46 -10.15
N ASP A 124 8.39 -2.32 -10.51
CA ASP A 124 9.42 -1.71 -9.69
C ASP A 124 8.74 -1.06 -8.48
N ILE A 125 9.16 -1.44 -7.28
CA ILE A 125 8.58 -0.97 -6.03
C ILE A 125 9.61 -0.12 -5.30
N VAL A 126 9.18 0.96 -4.66
CA VAL A 126 10.00 1.75 -3.74
C VAL A 126 9.27 1.99 -2.43
N TRP A 127 9.99 2.17 -1.34
CA TRP A 127 9.42 2.46 -0.04
C TRP A 127 10.41 3.21 0.84
N THR A 128 9.87 3.77 1.91
CA THR A 128 10.66 4.35 3.00
C THR A 128 11.00 3.28 4.02
N HIS A 129 12.29 3.04 4.26
CA HIS A 129 12.80 2.09 5.25
C HIS A 129 13.40 2.83 6.45
N MET A 130 12.74 2.75 7.60
CA MET A 130 13.01 3.60 8.77
C MET A 130 13.39 2.83 10.03
N ASN A 131 14.41 3.31 10.73
CA ASN A 131 14.70 2.94 12.11
C ASN A 131 14.11 4.00 13.05
N VAL A 132 12.94 3.70 13.61
CA VAL A 132 12.27 4.55 14.60
C VAL A 132 12.66 4.20 16.04
N CYS A 133 13.48 3.18 16.25
CA CYS A 133 13.96 2.79 17.57
C CYS A 133 15.06 3.73 18.12
N VAL A 134 15.57 4.63 17.29
CA VAL A 134 16.65 5.57 17.62
C VAL A 134 16.18 7.02 17.57
N THR A 135 16.88 7.92 18.28
CA THR A 135 16.58 9.35 18.32
C THR A 135 17.82 10.17 17.93
N PRO A 136 17.77 11.00 16.85
CA PRO A 136 16.65 11.09 15.90
C PRO A 136 16.46 9.76 15.15
N TRP A 137 15.23 9.49 14.71
CA TRP A 137 14.96 8.34 13.85
C TRP A 137 15.75 8.49 12.55
N THR A 138 16.06 7.38 11.89
CA THR A 138 16.74 7.40 10.58
C THR A 138 15.89 6.73 9.53
N GLY A 139 15.98 7.18 8.29
CA GLY A 139 15.21 6.69 7.15
C GLY A 139 16.00 6.83 5.85
N ARG A 140 15.75 5.90 4.94
CA ARG A 140 16.28 5.90 3.58
C ARG A 140 15.24 5.32 2.64
N ILE A 141 15.36 5.60 1.35
CA ILE A 141 14.52 4.96 0.34
C ILE A 141 15.18 3.66 -0.12
N GLN A 142 14.39 2.59 -0.15
CA GLN A 142 14.77 1.33 -0.75
C GLN A 142 13.92 1.05 -1.98
N ALA A 143 14.47 0.25 -2.88
CA ALA A 143 13.85 -0.15 -4.13
C ALA A 143 13.90 -1.67 -4.28
N PHE A 144 12.84 -2.26 -4.83
CA PHE A 144 12.80 -3.64 -5.28
C PHE A 144 12.67 -3.66 -6.80
N TRP A 145 13.81 -3.79 -7.47
CA TRP A 145 13.92 -3.82 -8.93
C TRP A 145 14.70 -5.06 -9.34
N ASP A 146 14.32 -5.68 -10.46
CA ASP A 146 15.03 -6.85 -10.98
C ASP A 146 15.17 -7.99 -9.93
N GLN A 147 14.16 -8.13 -9.07
CA GLN A 147 14.08 -9.09 -7.94
C GLN A 147 15.12 -8.88 -6.84
N GLN A 148 15.65 -7.67 -6.69
CA GLN A 148 16.62 -7.33 -5.65
C GLN A 148 16.22 -6.08 -4.89
N ILE A 149 16.49 -6.09 -3.59
CA ILE A 149 16.39 -4.89 -2.76
C ILE A 149 17.68 -4.09 -2.91
N VAL A 150 17.55 -2.80 -3.21
CA VAL A 150 18.65 -1.86 -3.39
C VAL A 150 18.42 -0.64 -2.51
N ASP A 151 19.45 -0.26 -1.75
CA ASP A 151 19.47 1.04 -1.06
C ASP A 151 19.73 2.15 -2.07
N LEU A 152 18.87 3.16 -2.09
CA LEU A 152 19.04 4.30 -2.98
C LEU A 152 19.97 5.33 -2.33
N PRO A 153 20.81 6.02 -3.12
CA PRO A 153 21.65 7.07 -2.59
C PRO A 153 20.81 8.18 -1.98
N SER A 154 21.13 8.54 -0.74
CA SER A 154 20.49 9.61 0.01
C SER A 154 21.50 10.72 0.33
N VAL A 155 21.03 11.96 0.40
CA VAL A 155 21.81 13.09 0.91
C VAL A 155 21.54 13.37 2.39
N ASP A 156 20.54 12.72 2.98
CA ASP A 156 20.09 12.91 4.36
C ASP A 156 19.87 11.57 5.11
N SER A 157 19.65 11.64 6.41
CA SER A 157 19.33 10.50 7.26
C SER A 157 17.84 10.34 7.53
N GLN A 158 16.97 11.18 6.96
CA GLN A 158 15.55 11.27 7.28
C GLN A 158 14.65 11.42 6.03
N GLU A 159 15.01 10.73 4.94
CA GLU A 159 14.18 10.70 3.72
C GLU A 159 12.90 9.87 3.94
N GLN A 160 11.76 10.34 3.42
CA GLN A 160 10.48 9.64 3.46
C GLN A 160 9.69 9.86 2.16
N GLY A 161 8.59 9.11 1.97
CA GLY A 161 7.58 9.36 0.93
C GLY A 161 8.18 9.36 -0.48
N SER A 162 8.18 8.21 -1.13
CA SER A 162 8.74 8.07 -2.48
C SER A 162 7.67 7.70 -3.48
N ASP A 163 7.65 8.40 -4.61
CA ASP A 163 6.94 7.96 -5.82
C ASP A 163 7.94 7.57 -6.92
N ILE A 164 7.52 6.69 -7.82
CA ILE A 164 8.35 6.10 -8.87
C ILE A 164 7.67 6.14 -10.24
N SER A 165 8.40 6.62 -11.24
CA SER A 165 7.98 6.53 -12.65
C SER A 165 8.44 5.23 -13.33
N ASN A 166 7.85 4.90 -14.47
CA ASN A 166 8.29 3.80 -15.35
C ASN A 166 9.72 3.96 -15.90
N SER A 167 10.34 5.14 -15.76
CA SER A 167 11.76 5.37 -16.10
C SER A 167 12.68 5.30 -14.87
N ARG A 168 12.16 4.82 -13.72
CA ARG A 168 12.85 4.78 -12.42
C ARG A 168 13.37 6.16 -11.94
N HIS A 169 12.71 7.24 -12.35
CA HIS A 169 12.85 8.53 -11.67
C HIS A 169 12.05 8.51 -10.38
N LEU A 170 12.64 9.07 -9.33
CA LEU A 170 12.13 9.06 -7.96
C LEU A 170 11.97 10.47 -7.44
N VAL A 171 10.92 10.68 -6.65
CA VAL A 171 10.72 11.93 -5.91
C VAL A 171 10.53 11.57 -4.44
N PRO A 172 11.57 11.67 -3.61
CA PRO A 172 11.45 11.56 -2.16
C PRO A 172 10.96 12.88 -1.55
N ASP A 173 10.27 12.80 -0.43
CA ASP A 173 9.99 13.91 0.47
C ASP A 173 10.99 13.95 1.65
N GLN A 174 11.04 15.08 2.35
CA GLN A 174 11.83 15.25 3.56
C GLN A 174 10.93 15.60 4.75
N ALA A 175 11.27 15.02 5.91
CA ALA A 175 10.56 15.22 7.17
C ALA A 175 11.09 16.39 8.00
#